data_AF-X1R7L1-F1
#
_entry.id   AF-X1R7L1-F1
#
_cell.length_a   1.000
_cell.length_b   1.000
_cell.length_c   1.000
_cell.angle_alpha   90.00
_cell.angle_beta   90.00
_cell.angle_gamma   90.00
#
_symmetry.space_group_name_H-M   'P 1'
#
loop_
_entity.id
_entity.type
_entity.pdbx_description
1 polymer ?
#
loop_
_entity_poly.entity_id
_entity_poly.type
_entity_poly.pdbx_seq_one_letter_code
_entity_poly.pdbx_strand_id
1 'polypeptide(L)'
;MGIKDKTTYGEYYWAMQVEAQKFFDESIEDTLSPYIRGVFAGIPEISELPAGMQNFIRDMGDPPSAGFGDLVKLTGAEFAAEMIKEAVKPSMDMLSRSINRRALETWLNPEQAVTLSSRRKIEDDYFYLLTASAGYEKITADALYTAQQPYPSIPDLVLYSRYHGDPENVWSTIEKLYNIEPTDYPIWEWLGLQRINTLQAQTLLKRGFYSEYDFYGEIARMGWSGENEAAIR
;
A
#
# COMPACT_ATOMS: atom_id res chain seq x y z
N MET A 1 54.17 -27.41 -9.61
CA MET A 1 54.60 -28.12 -8.38
C MET A 1 53.86 -27.46 -7.21
N GLY A 2 53.37 -28.23 -6.23
CA GLY A 2 52.76 -27.65 -5.02
C GLY A 2 51.60 -28.41 -4.36
N ILE A 3 51.00 -29.44 -4.99
CA ILE A 3 49.90 -30.22 -4.36
C ILE A 3 50.32 -31.65 -3.97
N LYS A 4 51.33 -32.22 -4.64
CA LYS A 4 51.79 -33.61 -4.37
C LYS A 4 53.03 -33.72 -3.49
N ASP A 5 53.86 -32.68 -3.41
CA ASP A 5 54.98 -32.59 -2.47
C ASP A 5 54.85 -31.26 -1.73
N LYS A 6 54.54 -31.34 -0.43
CA LYS A 6 54.24 -30.19 0.44
C LYS A 6 55.53 -29.79 1.15
N THR A 7 56.31 -28.87 0.58
CA THR A 7 57.65 -28.54 1.10
C THR A 7 57.70 -27.19 1.83
N THR A 8 56.73 -26.30 1.61
CA THR A 8 56.63 -25.00 2.29
C THR A 8 55.28 -24.77 2.97
N TYR A 9 55.26 -23.95 4.03
CA TYR A 9 54.05 -23.66 4.82
C TYR A 9 52.91 -23.07 3.98
N GLY A 10 53.22 -22.28 2.95
CA GLY A 10 52.22 -21.71 2.03
C GLY A 10 51.55 -22.73 1.12
N GLU A 11 52.28 -23.75 0.66
CA GLU A 11 51.74 -24.85 -0.17
C GLU A 11 50.89 -25.81 0.67
N TYR A 12 51.27 -26.04 1.93
CA TYR A 12 50.47 -26.82 2.89
C TYR A 12 49.15 -26.10 3.21
N TYR A 13 49.18 -24.80 3.51
CA TYR A 13 47.99 -24.01 3.82
C TYR A 13 47.01 -23.96 2.64
N TRP A 14 47.51 -23.75 1.42
CA TRP A 14 46.68 -23.74 0.21
C TRP A 14 46.09 -25.12 -0.13
N ALA A 15 46.87 -26.19 0.02
CA ALA A 15 46.38 -27.56 -0.19
C ALA A 15 45.32 -27.96 0.86
N MET A 16 45.52 -27.61 2.13
CA MET A 16 44.55 -27.87 3.20
C MET A 16 43.25 -27.06 3.03
N GLN A 17 43.33 -25.85 2.45
CA GLN A 17 42.17 -25.03 2.14
C GLN A 17 41.36 -25.61 0.97
N VAL A 18 42.02 -26.16 -0.05
CA VAL A 18 41.36 -26.87 -1.16
C VAL A 18 40.79 -28.23 -0.72
N GLU A 19 41.44 -28.94 0.19
CA GLU A 19 40.92 -30.18 0.81
C GLU A 19 39.72 -29.90 1.74
N ALA A 20 39.74 -28.81 2.52
CA ALA A 20 38.61 -28.38 3.33
C ALA A 20 37.40 -27.94 2.48
N GLN A 21 37.64 -27.29 1.34
CA GLN A 21 36.58 -26.91 0.39
C GLN A 21 35.90 -28.15 -0.21
N LYS A 22 36.67 -29.17 -0.60
CA LYS A 22 36.14 -30.47 -1.07
C LYS A 22 35.34 -31.21 0.00
N PHE A 23 35.83 -31.21 1.24
CA PHE A 23 35.15 -31.87 2.36
C PHE A 23 33.82 -31.19 2.72
N PHE A 24 33.71 -29.88 2.54
CA PHE A 24 32.48 -29.13 2.72
C PHE A 24 31.46 -29.36 1.59
N ASP A 25 31.92 -29.48 0.34
CA ASP A 25 31.04 -29.74 -0.80
C ASP A 25 30.50 -31.20 -0.80
N GLU A 26 31.32 -32.20 -0.45
CA GLU A 26 30.88 -33.61 -0.28
C GLU A 26 29.87 -33.75 0.88
N SER A 27 30.06 -32.99 1.97
CA SER A 27 29.17 -33.01 3.14
C SER A 27 27.77 -32.44 2.86
N ILE A 28 27.67 -31.39 2.04
CA ILE A 28 26.38 -30.80 1.64
C ILE A 28 25.65 -31.73 0.67
N GLU A 29 26.36 -32.33 -0.30
CA GLU A 29 25.77 -33.28 -1.25
C GLU A 29 25.22 -34.54 -0.55
N ASP A 30 25.96 -35.16 0.36
CA ASP A 30 25.49 -36.36 1.05
C ASP A 30 24.40 -36.08 2.09
N THR A 31 24.43 -34.91 2.74
CA THR A 31 23.52 -34.61 3.86
C THR A 31 22.19 -34.01 3.42
N LEU A 32 22.15 -33.18 2.37
CA LEU A 32 20.95 -32.44 1.96
C LEU A 32 20.21 -33.05 0.77
N SER A 33 20.90 -33.75 -0.14
CA SER A 33 20.29 -34.36 -1.33
C SER A 33 19.12 -35.30 -1.03
N PRO A 34 19.15 -36.14 0.03
CA PRO A 34 18.00 -36.99 0.39
C PRO A 34 16.75 -36.19 0.79
N TYR A 35 16.93 -35.06 1.48
CA TYR A 35 15.82 -34.19 1.91
C TYR A 35 15.25 -33.37 0.75
N ILE A 36 16.11 -32.86 -0.14
CA ILE A 36 15.71 -32.14 -1.36
C ILE A 36 14.93 -33.07 -2.29
N ARG A 37 15.40 -34.32 -2.49
CA ARG A 37 14.66 -35.36 -3.21
C ARG A 37 13.31 -35.65 -2.58
N GLY A 38 13.24 -35.74 -1.25
CA GLY A 38 11.99 -35.95 -0.51
C GLY A 38 10.98 -34.83 -0.72
N VAL A 39 11.43 -33.58 -0.74
CA VAL A 39 10.58 -32.39 -0.99
C VAL A 39 10.10 -32.35 -2.44
N PHE A 40 10.98 -32.59 -3.42
CA PHE A 40 10.61 -32.58 -4.83
C PHE A 40 9.75 -33.78 -5.24
N ALA A 41 9.96 -34.97 -4.66
CA ALA A 41 9.10 -36.14 -4.90
C ALA A 41 7.65 -35.92 -4.42
N GLY A 42 7.40 -34.95 -3.54
CA GLY A 42 6.08 -34.56 -3.07
C GLY A 42 5.35 -33.53 -3.94
N ILE A 43 5.98 -33.01 -5.01
CA ILE A 43 5.35 -32.05 -5.94
C ILE A 43 4.55 -32.86 -6.98
N PRO A 44 3.20 -32.81 -6.97
CA PRO A 44 2.42 -33.40 -8.05
C PRO A 44 2.67 -32.65 -9.36
N GLU A 45 2.56 -33.36 -10.49
CA GLU A 45 2.53 -32.75 -11.84
C GLU A 45 3.83 -32.08 -12.33
N ILE A 46 5.01 -32.48 -11.84
CA ILE A 46 6.32 -32.02 -12.37
C ILE A 46 6.42 -32.16 -13.90
N SER A 47 5.74 -33.14 -14.48
CA SER A 47 5.64 -33.38 -15.93
C SER A 47 4.96 -32.25 -16.72
N GLU A 48 4.24 -31.35 -16.06
CA GLU A 48 3.55 -30.20 -16.69
C GLU A 48 4.44 -28.95 -16.79
N LEU A 49 5.58 -28.96 -16.11
CA LEU A 49 6.53 -27.86 -16.19
C LEU A 49 7.25 -27.84 -17.55
N PRO A 50 7.69 -26.69 -18.07
CA PRO A 50 8.53 -26.64 -19.25
C PRO A 50 9.79 -27.49 -19.09
N ALA A 51 10.24 -28.16 -20.17
CA ALA A 51 11.31 -29.17 -20.11
C ALA A 51 12.61 -28.69 -19.45
N GLY A 52 12.97 -27.40 -19.58
CA GLY A 52 14.13 -26.82 -18.89
C GLY A 52 14.02 -26.82 -17.37
N MET A 53 12.82 -26.61 -16.83
CA MET A 53 12.55 -26.62 -15.38
C MET A 53 12.51 -28.04 -14.83
N GLN A 54 12.00 -29.00 -15.61
CA GLN A 54 12.04 -30.43 -15.25
C GLN A 54 13.47 -30.95 -15.16
N ASN A 55 14.33 -30.55 -16.10
CA ASN A 55 15.74 -30.92 -16.09
C ASN A 55 16.46 -30.28 -14.90
N PHE A 56 16.22 -29.00 -14.63
CA PHE A 56 16.78 -28.32 -13.46
C PHE A 56 16.38 -28.96 -12.12
N ILE A 57 15.12 -29.33 -11.93
CA ILE A 57 14.64 -30.01 -10.70
C ILE A 57 15.29 -31.40 -10.55
N ARG A 58 15.48 -32.13 -11.66
CA ARG A 58 16.19 -33.43 -11.65
C ARG A 58 17.67 -33.27 -11.33
N ASP A 59 18.33 -32.31 -11.95
CA ASP A 59 19.75 -32.02 -11.76
C ASP A 59 20.04 -31.44 -10.36
N MET A 60 19.08 -30.79 -9.71
CA MET A 60 19.18 -30.39 -8.30
C MET A 60 18.96 -31.55 -7.30
N GLY A 61 18.17 -32.55 -7.69
CA GLY A 61 17.96 -33.76 -6.88
C GLY A 61 19.15 -34.73 -6.97
N ASP A 62 19.82 -34.77 -8.13
CA ASP A 62 20.98 -35.63 -8.40
C ASP A 62 22.05 -34.85 -9.19
N PRO A 63 22.85 -33.99 -8.51
CA PRO A 63 23.80 -33.11 -9.17
C PRO A 63 24.91 -33.90 -9.92
N PRO A 64 25.14 -33.63 -11.21
CA PRO A 64 25.95 -34.52 -12.05
C PRO A 64 27.47 -34.35 -11.91
N SER A 65 28.00 -33.33 -11.22
CA SER A 65 29.46 -33.23 -10.95
C SER A 65 29.89 -32.22 -9.88
N ALA A 66 31.06 -32.47 -9.29
CA ALA A 66 31.80 -31.55 -8.44
C ALA A 66 32.18 -30.27 -9.22
N GLY A 67 31.42 -29.20 -8.96
CA GLY A 67 31.48 -27.91 -9.68
C GLY A 67 30.11 -27.28 -9.90
N PHE A 68 29.02 -28.05 -9.77
CA PHE A 68 27.66 -27.51 -9.75
C PHE A 68 27.42 -26.59 -8.54
N GLY A 69 28.06 -26.92 -7.41
CA GLY A 69 28.12 -26.07 -6.21
C GLY A 69 28.71 -24.69 -6.47
N ASP A 70 29.65 -24.53 -7.41
CA ASP A 70 30.24 -23.23 -7.74
C ASP A 70 29.33 -22.37 -8.64
N LEU A 71 28.57 -22.98 -9.56
CA LEU A 71 27.57 -22.28 -10.37
C LEU A 71 26.37 -21.82 -9.51
N VAL A 72 25.92 -22.68 -8.59
CA VAL A 72 24.91 -22.34 -7.56
C VAL A 72 25.47 -21.29 -6.60
N LYS A 73 26.73 -21.36 -6.17
CA LYS A 73 27.35 -20.30 -5.34
C LYS A 73 27.47 -18.95 -6.05
N LEU A 74 27.74 -18.90 -7.36
CA LEU A 74 28.00 -17.65 -8.09
C LEU A 74 26.75 -16.91 -8.60
N THR A 75 25.64 -17.61 -8.87
CA THR A 75 24.38 -16.99 -9.34
C THR A 75 23.10 -17.66 -8.82
N GLY A 76 23.18 -18.85 -8.22
CA GLY A 76 22.02 -19.70 -7.92
C GLY A 76 21.61 -19.80 -6.46
N ALA A 77 22.36 -19.28 -5.49
CA ALA A 77 22.03 -19.45 -4.07
C ALA A 77 20.75 -18.69 -3.69
N GLU A 78 20.61 -17.43 -4.13
CA GLU A 78 19.38 -16.66 -3.94
C GLU A 78 18.24 -17.17 -4.82
N PHE A 79 18.51 -17.54 -6.08
CA PHE A 79 17.48 -18.06 -6.99
C PHE A 79 16.93 -19.42 -6.54
N ALA A 80 17.79 -20.36 -6.14
CA ALA A 80 17.39 -21.65 -5.60
C ALA A 80 16.71 -21.51 -4.23
N ALA A 81 17.19 -20.61 -3.36
CA ALA A 81 16.51 -20.31 -2.11
C ALA A 81 15.11 -19.72 -2.34
N GLU A 82 14.95 -18.81 -3.30
CA GLU A 82 13.65 -18.21 -3.63
C GLU A 82 12.72 -19.24 -4.29
N MET A 83 13.23 -20.13 -5.14
CA MET A 83 12.45 -21.25 -5.71
C MET A 83 12.00 -22.26 -4.64
N ILE A 84 12.87 -22.63 -3.70
CA ILE A 84 12.52 -23.53 -2.59
C ILE A 84 11.48 -22.84 -1.68
N LYS A 85 11.69 -21.56 -1.38
CA LYS A 85 10.73 -20.74 -0.61
C LYS A 85 9.38 -20.65 -1.32
N GLU A 86 9.36 -20.46 -2.64
CA GLU A 86 8.14 -20.42 -3.44
C GLU A 86 7.45 -21.80 -3.53
N ALA A 87 8.21 -22.89 -3.67
CA ALA A 87 7.68 -24.25 -3.68
C ALA A 87 7.08 -24.67 -2.33
N VAL A 88 7.64 -24.19 -1.22
CA VAL A 88 7.18 -24.51 0.15
C VAL A 88 6.12 -23.50 0.66
N LYS A 89 5.98 -22.34 0.01
CA LYS A 89 5.02 -21.28 0.39
C LYS A 89 3.57 -21.79 0.51
N PRO A 90 3.01 -22.60 -0.42
CA PRO A 90 1.66 -23.13 -0.26
C PRO A 90 1.48 -23.97 1.01
N SER A 91 2.47 -24.80 1.36
CA SER A 91 2.46 -25.62 2.57
C SER A 91 2.56 -24.77 3.84
N MET A 92 3.38 -23.71 3.82
CA MET A 92 3.46 -22.74 4.92
C MET A 92 2.18 -21.91 5.07
N ASP A 93 1.52 -21.57 3.97
CA ASP A 93 0.22 -20.89 3.98
C ASP A 93 -0.86 -21.82 4.54
N MET A 94 -0.87 -23.11 4.17
CA MET A 94 -1.78 -24.10 4.75
C MET A 94 -1.55 -24.32 6.24
N LEU A 95 -0.28 -24.39 6.67
CA LEU A 95 0.08 -24.47 8.09
C LEU A 95 -0.38 -23.22 8.84
N SER A 96 -0.12 -22.02 8.32
CA SER A 96 -0.57 -20.75 8.90
C SER A 96 -2.09 -20.68 9.00
N ARG A 97 -2.82 -21.11 7.97
CA ARG A 97 -4.30 -21.21 8.00
C ARG A 97 -4.81 -22.20 9.04
N SER A 98 -4.15 -23.35 9.20
CA SER A 98 -4.51 -24.36 10.20
C SER A 98 -4.31 -23.85 11.63
N ILE A 99 -3.17 -23.17 11.88
CA ILE A 99 -2.88 -22.49 13.14
C ILE A 99 -3.93 -21.41 13.41
N ASN A 100 -4.16 -20.50 12.45
CA ASN A 100 -5.12 -19.41 12.60
C ASN A 100 -6.56 -19.90 12.82
N ARG A 101 -6.97 -21.01 12.19
CA ARG A 101 -8.30 -21.61 12.41
C ARG A 101 -8.49 -22.12 13.84
N ARG A 102 -7.42 -22.63 14.47
CA ARG A 102 -7.47 -23.14 15.85
C ARG A 102 -7.32 -22.02 16.87
N ALA A 103 -6.40 -21.10 16.61
CA ALA A 103 -6.06 -20.02 17.53
C ALA A 103 -7.10 -18.89 17.49
N LEU A 104 -7.74 -18.65 16.33
CA LEU A 104 -8.70 -17.57 16.11
C LEU A 104 -8.16 -16.18 16.49
N GLU A 105 -6.84 -16.00 16.39
CA GLU A 105 -6.11 -14.80 16.81
C GLU A 105 -6.22 -13.63 15.83
N THR A 106 -7.05 -13.72 14.79
CA THR A 106 -7.26 -12.60 13.87
C THR A 106 -8.43 -11.76 14.36
N TRP A 107 -8.12 -10.57 14.85
CA TRP A 107 -9.09 -9.61 15.36
C TRP A 107 -9.48 -8.60 14.28
N LEU A 108 -10.69 -8.02 14.41
CA LEU A 108 -11.06 -6.86 13.61
C LEU A 108 -10.13 -5.70 13.96
N ASN A 109 -9.72 -4.94 12.94
CA ASN A 109 -8.90 -3.76 13.19
C ASN A 109 -9.76 -2.61 13.76
N PRO A 110 -9.14 -1.56 14.34
CA PRO A 110 -9.87 -0.44 14.94
C PRO A 110 -10.83 0.28 13.97
N GLU A 111 -10.46 0.42 12.70
CA GLU A 111 -11.29 1.10 11.69
C GLU A 111 -12.56 0.29 11.34
N GLN A 112 -12.42 -1.04 11.27
CA GLN A 112 -13.55 -1.97 11.13
C GLN A 112 -14.45 -1.91 12.36
N ALA A 113 -13.86 -1.85 13.56
CA ALA A 113 -14.61 -1.71 14.80
C ALA A 113 -15.41 -0.39 14.85
N VAL A 114 -14.80 0.74 14.45
CA VAL A 114 -15.50 2.04 14.34
C VAL A 114 -16.64 1.97 13.33
N THR A 115 -16.42 1.34 12.17
CA THR A 115 -17.47 1.17 11.15
C THR A 115 -18.66 0.36 11.66
N LEU A 116 -18.41 -0.71 12.41
CA LEU A 116 -19.47 -1.54 12.99
C LEU A 116 -20.19 -0.83 14.14
N SER A 117 -19.43 -0.17 15.01
CA SER A 117 -19.97 0.60 16.15
C SER A 117 -20.86 1.75 15.67
N SER A 118 -20.41 2.55 14.70
CA SER A 118 -21.18 3.67 14.13
C SER A 118 -22.49 3.25 13.48
N ARG A 119 -22.54 2.01 12.96
CA ARG A 119 -23.74 1.42 12.37
C ARG A 119 -24.59 0.63 13.38
N ARG A 120 -24.25 0.69 14.66
CA ARG A 120 -24.89 -0.05 15.76
C ARG A 120 -24.96 -1.56 15.49
N LYS A 121 -23.88 -2.12 14.95
CA LYS A 121 -23.76 -3.56 14.63
C LYS A 121 -23.04 -4.36 15.70
N ILE A 122 -22.40 -3.68 16.64
CA ILE A 122 -21.74 -4.24 17.81
C ILE A 122 -22.07 -3.40 19.04
N GLU A 123 -21.90 -3.97 20.22
CA GLU A 123 -22.04 -3.27 21.50
C GLU A 123 -20.76 -2.49 21.85
N ASP A 124 -20.89 -1.46 22.68
CA ASP A 124 -19.79 -0.57 23.06
C ASP A 124 -18.65 -1.33 23.78
N ASP A 125 -18.99 -2.29 24.64
CA ASP A 125 -18.00 -3.13 25.34
C ASP A 125 -17.16 -3.95 24.34
N TYR A 126 -17.79 -4.44 23.26
CA TYR A 126 -17.08 -5.17 22.21
C TYR A 126 -16.21 -4.24 21.36
N PHE A 127 -16.69 -3.02 21.07
CA PHE A 127 -15.88 -1.98 20.42
C PHE A 127 -14.61 -1.68 21.22
N TYR A 128 -14.73 -1.41 22.52
CA TYR A 128 -13.57 -1.10 23.37
C TYR A 128 -12.61 -2.28 23.52
N LEU A 129 -13.12 -3.52 23.53
CA LEU A 129 -12.31 -4.73 23.55
C LEU A 129 -11.45 -4.85 22.27
N LEU A 130 -12.04 -4.60 21.09
CA LEU A 130 -11.32 -4.61 19.81
C LEU A 130 -10.25 -3.50 19.76
N THR A 131 -10.58 -2.27 20.17
CA THR A 131 -9.60 -1.17 20.15
C THR A 131 -8.50 -1.36 21.19
N ALA A 132 -8.82 -1.90 22.37
CA ALA A 132 -7.84 -2.21 23.41
C ALA A 132 -6.87 -3.31 22.96
N SER A 133 -7.33 -4.32 22.23
CA SER A 133 -6.43 -5.34 21.64
C SER A 133 -5.41 -4.76 20.66
N ALA A 134 -5.71 -3.61 20.04
CA ALA A 134 -4.81 -2.87 19.17
C ALA A 134 -3.95 -1.83 19.93
N GLY A 135 -4.06 -1.75 21.26
CA GLY A 135 -3.26 -0.86 22.10
C GLY A 135 -3.86 0.53 22.34
N TYR A 136 -5.12 0.77 21.96
CA TYR A 136 -5.79 2.06 22.21
C TYR A 136 -6.31 2.13 23.65
N GLU A 137 -6.08 3.28 24.30
CA GLU A 137 -6.86 3.67 25.47
C GLU A 137 -8.28 4.07 25.05
N LYS A 138 -9.27 3.96 25.96
CA LYS A 138 -10.68 4.31 25.67
C LYS A 138 -10.83 5.71 25.07
N ILE A 139 -10.14 6.70 25.62
CA ILE A 139 -10.20 8.08 25.11
C ILE A 139 -9.66 8.19 23.67
N THR A 140 -8.61 7.42 23.34
CA THR A 140 -8.05 7.37 21.99
C THR A 140 -8.98 6.63 21.04
N ALA A 141 -9.66 5.58 21.51
CA ALA A 141 -10.69 4.87 20.76
C ALA A 141 -11.89 5.78 20.44
N ASP A 142 -12.34 6.58 21.41
CA ASP A 142 -13.43 7.56 21.22
C ASP A 142 -13.01 8.67 20.24
N ALA A 143 -11.77 9.14 20.34
CA ALA A 143 -11.22 10.12 19.41
C ALA A 143 -11.13 9.56 17.98
N LEU A 144 -10.67 8.31 17.82
CA LEU A 144 -10.64 7.63 16.52
C LEU A 144 -12.06 7.46 15.95
N TYR A 145 -13.01 7.05 16.79
CA TYR A 145 -14.42 6.93 16.41
C TYR A 145 -14.97 8.26 15.90
N THR A 146 -14.68 9.36 16.62
CA THR A 146 -15.12 10.71 16.26
C THR A 146 -14.46 11.18 14.97
N ALA A 147 -13.16 10.94 14.78
CA ALA A 147 -12.42 11.33 13.60
C ALA A 147 -12.89 10.64 12.31
N GLN A 148 -13.46 9.43 12.41
CA GLN A 148 -14.01 8.69 11.28
C GLN A 148 -15.49 8.97 11.00
N GLN A 149 -16.16 9.77 11.85
CA GLN A 149 -17.52 10.21 11.52
C GLN A 149 -17.48 11.09 10.27
N PRO A 150 -18.44 10.95 9.35
CA PRO A 150 -18.59 11.90 8.25
C PRO A 150 -18.73 13.32 8.81
N TYR A 151 -17.82 14.21 8.41
CA TYR A 151 -17.87 15.63 8.76
C TYR A 151 -18.18 16.46 7.50
N PRO A 152 -19.00 17.53 7.59
CA PRO A 152 -19.28 18.38 6.45
C PRO A 152 -18.01 18.98 5.84
N SER A 153 -18.01 19.18 4.53
CA SER A 153 -16.90 19.83 3.85
C SER A 153 -16.84 21.32 4.18
N ILE A 154 -15.70 21.98 3.99
CA ILE A 154 -15.57 23.43 4.24
C ILE A 154 -16.62 24.25 3.46
N PRO A 155 -16.91 23.98 2.17
CA PRO A 155 -18.01 24.65 1.45
C PRO A 155 -19.39 24.48 2.11
N ASP A 156 -19.71 23.29 2.62
CA ASP A 156 -20.97 23.05 3.32
C ASP A 156 -21.03 23.84 4.63
N LEU A 157 -19.91 23.94 5.34
CA LEU A 157 -19.79 24.73 6.56
C LEU A 157 -19.88 26.23 6.29
N VAL A 158 -19.35 26.72 5.17
CA VAL A 158 -19.51 28.12 4.73
C VAL A 158 -20.98 28.40 4.44
N LEU A 159 -21.66 27.52 3.72
CA LEU A 159 -23.09 27.66 3.44
C LEU A 159 -23.92 27.63 4.73
N TYR A 160 -23.67 26.66 5.60
CA TYR A 160 -24.30 26.57 6.92
C TYR A 160 -24.10 27.87 7.71
N SER A 161 -22.88 28.40 7.73
CA SER A 161 -22.52 29.63 8.43
C SER A 161 -23.28 30.86 7.90
N ARG A 162 -23.54 30.94 6.59
CA ARG A 162 -24.37 32.02 6.01
C ARG A 162 -25.83 31.96 6.50
N TYR A 163 -26.38 30.76 6.69
CA TYR A 163 -27.77 30.60 7.12
C TYR A 163 -27.97 30.70 8.64
N HIS A 164 -26.94 30.37 9.42
CA HIS A 164 -27.02 30.30 10.88
C HIS A 164 -26.25 31.41 11.62
N GLY A 165 -25.49 32.23 10.89
CA GLY A 165 -24.70 33.35 11.41
C GLY A 165 -24.97 34.66 10.68
N ASP A 166 -23.91 35.47 10.51
CA ASP A 166 -23.94 36.67 9.68
C ASP A 166 -23.65 36.28 8.21
N PRO A 167 -24.60 36.51 7.27
CA PRO A 167 -24.39 36.21 5.87
C PRO A 167 -23.22 36.95 5.23
N GLU A 168 -22.83 38.12 5.73
CA GLU A 168 -21.73 38.93 5.22
C GLU A 168 -20.40 38.68 5.95
N ASN A 169 -20.43 37.97 7.08
CA ASN A 169 -19.26 37.62 7.89
C ASN A 169 -19.36 36.20 8.47
N VAL A 170 -19.11 35.22 7.61
CA VAL A 170 -19.26 33.80 7.96
C VAL A 170 -18.17 33.29 8.91
N TRP A 171 -17.04 34.00 9.01
CA TRP A 171 -15.90 33.65 9.87
C TRP A 171 -16.33 33.37 11.32
N SER A 172 -17.14 34.27 11.89
CA SER A 172 -17.62 34.22 13.28
C SER A 172 -18.40 32.95 13.65
N THR A 173 -18.89 32.22 12.65
CA THR A 173 -19.65 30.97 12.83
C THR A 173 -18.81 29.76 12.48
N ILE A 174 -18.07 29.81 11.37
CA ILE A 174 -17.26 28.67 10.91
C ILE A 174 -16.07 28.36 11.83
N GLU A 175 -15.45 29.39 12.45
CA GLU A 175 -14.31 29.20 13.37
C GLU A 175 -14.66 28.38 14.62
N LYS A 176 -15.95 28.33 14.97
CA LYS A 176 -16.47 27.52 16.09
C LYS A 176 -16.65 26.05 15.72
N LEU A 177 -16.69 25.75 14.42
CA LEU A 177 -17.00 24.42 13.88
C LEU A 177 -15.78 23.76 13.26
N TYR A 178 -14.83 24.54 12.71
CA TYR A 178 -13.67 23.99 12.03
C TYR A 178 -12.47 24.92 12.18
N ASN A 179 -11.30 24.31 12.40
CA ASN A 179 -10.05 25.04 12.46
C ASN A 179 -9.55 25.33 11.03
N ILE A 180 -9.98 26.46 10.47
CA ILE A 180 -9.54 26.94 9.15
C ILE A 180 -8.36 27.89 9.35
N GLU A 181 -7.30 27.72 8.56
CA GLU A 181 -6.20 28.68 8.54
C GLU A 181 -6.71 30.06 8.06
N PRO A 182 -6.47 31.16 8.78
CA PRO A 182 -6.95 32.49 8.39
C PRO A 182 -6.49 32.94 7.00
N THR A 183 -5.36 32.43 6.49
CA THR A 183 -4.86 32.72 5.14
C THR A 183 -5.68 32.06 4.04
N ASP A 184 -6.27 30.90 4.32
CA ASP A 184 -7.02 30.10 3.35
C ASP A 184 -8.50 30.47 3.34
N TYR A 185 -8.99 31.01 4.46
CA TYR A 185 -10.39 31.40 4.62
C TYR A 185 -10.94 32.31 3.49
N PRO A 186 -10.24 33.36 3.03
CA PRO A 186 -10.76 34.22 1.97
C PRO A 186 -11.08 33.46 0.67
N ILE A 187 -10.36 32.36 0.38
CA ILE A 187 -10.62 31.51 -0.78
C ILE A 187 -11.95 30.77 -0.58
N TRP A 188 -12.16 30.17 0.58
CA TRP A 188 -13.39 29.44 0.90
C TRP A 188 -14.61 30.35 0.96
N GLU A 189 -14.48 31.53 1.55
CA GLU A 189 -15.54 32.53 1.59
C GLU A 189 -15.98 32.94 0.19
N TRP A 190 -15.01 33.21 -0.70
CA TRP A 190 -15.27 33.53 -2.10
C TRP A 190 -15.93 32.39 -2.86
N LEU A 191 -15.46 31.14 -2.67
CA LEU A 191 -16.05 29.96 -3.30
C LEU A 191 -17.50 29.71 -2.87
N GLY A 192 -17.85 30.11 -1.63
CA GLY A 192 -19.21 30.01 -1.10
C GLY A 192 -20.18 31.09 -1.60
N LEU A 193 -19.72 32.08 -2.37
CA LEU A 193 -20.58 33.12 -2.93
C LEU A 193 -21.29 32.66 -4.21
N GLN A 194 -22.54 33.08 -4.34
CA GLN A 194 -23.24 33.02 -5.63
C GLN A 194 -22.60 34.05 -6.57
N ARG A 195 -22.33 33.61 -7.80
CA ARG A 195 -21.73 34.45 -8.84
C ARG A 195 -22.73 34.63 -9.98
N ILE A 196 -22.64 35.78 -10.65
CA ILE A 196 -23.43 36.03 -11.84
C ILE A 196 -23.06 34.95 -12.86
N ASN A 197 -24.06 34.27 -13.42
CA ASN A 197 -23.85 33.32 -14.51
C ASN A 197 -24.07 34.00 -15.87
N THR A 198 -23.68 33.32 -16.95
CA THR A 198 -23.74 33.86 -18.31
C THR A 198 -25.14 34.36 -18.70
N LEU A 199 -26.20 33.64 -18.33
CA LEU A 199 -27.58 34.03 -18.62
C LEU A 199 -28.01 35.26 -17.82
N GLN A 200 -27.57 35.38 -16.57
CA GLN A 200 -27.82 36.56 -15.75
C GLN A 200 -27.08 37.78 -16.31
N ALA A 201 -25.82 37.63 -16.73
CA ALA A 201 -25.06 38.70 -17.37
C ALA A 201 -25.73 39.20 -18.68
N GLN A 202 -26.18 38.29 -19.54
CA GLN A 202 -26.97 38.64 -20.73
C GLN A 202 -28.28 39.37 -20.37
N THR A 203 -28.96 38.90 -19.33
CA THR A 203 -30.21 39.52 -18.87
C THR A 203 -29.96 40.94 -18.36
N LEU A 204 -28.87 41.17 -17.64
CA LEU A 204 -28.46 42.49 -17.16
C LEU A 204 -28.12 43.43 -18.33
N LEU A 205 -27.44 42.94 -19.37
CA LEU A 205 -27.20 43.69 -20.61
C LEU A 205 -28.51 44.08 -21.31
N LYS A 206 -29.40 43.11 -21.54
CA LYS A 206 -30.71 43.34 -22.20
C LYS A 206 -31.61 44.31 -21.44
N ARG A 207 -31.49 44.34 -20.12
CA ARG A 207 -32.22 45.28 -19.24
C ARG A 207 -31.56 46.65 -19.12
N GLY A 208 -30.38 46.85 -19.73
CA GLY A 208 -29.63 48.10 -19.69
C GLY A 208 -28.92 48.38 -18.36
N PHE A 209 -28.78 47.38 -17.47
CA PHE A 209 -27.98 47.52 -16.25
C PHE A 209 -26.48 47.34 -16.51
N TYR A 210 -26.12 46.51 -17.48
CA TYR A 210 -24.75 46.39 -17.97
C TYR A 210 -24.59 47.16 -19.27
N SER A 211 -23.47 47.88 -19.40
CA SER A 211 -22.95 48.28 -20.71
C SER A 211 -22.32 47.07 -21.42
N GLU A 212 -22.03 47.21 -22.72
CA GLU A 212 -21.27 46.15 -23.43
C GLU A 212 -19.91 45.91 -22.78
N TYR A 213 -19.25 46.96 -22.28
CA TYR A 213 -17.98 46.84 -21.58
C TYR A 213 -18.12 46.04 -20.28
N ASP A 214 -19.14 46.31 -19.47
CA ASP A 214 -19.40 45.56 -18.23
C ASP A 214 -19.72 44.09 -18.51
N PHE A 215 -20.52 43.83 -19.55
CA PHE A 215 -20.87 42.49 -19.97
C PHE A 215 -19.63 41.67 -20.37
N TYR A 216 -18.81 42.16 -21.30
CA TYR A 216 -17.62 41.43 -21.74
C TYR A 216 -16.60 41.25 -20.61
N GLY A 217 -16.45 42.25 -19.73
CA GLY A 217 -15.62 42.12 -18.54
C GLY A 217 -16.08 41.00 -17.61
N GLU A 218 -17.38 40.87 -17.37
CA GLU A 218 -17.94 39.80 -16.52
C GLU A 218 -17.88 38.43 -17.21
N ILE A 219 -18.14 38.36 -18.51
CA ILE A 219 -18.04 37.12 -19.31
C ILE A 219 -16.59 36.58 -19.34
N ALA A 220 -15.59 37.46 -19.46
CA ALA A 220 -14.19 37.07 -19.37
C ALA A 220 -13.82 36.50 -17.99
N ARG A 221 -14.34 37.10 -16.89
CA ARG A 221 -14.14 36.56 -15.53
C ARG A 221 -14.75 35.17 -15.34
N MET A 222 -15.84 34.87 -16.05
CA MET A 222 -16.46 33.53 -16.05
C MET A 222 -15.65 32.49 -16.86
N GLY A 223 -14.63 32.92 -17.62
CA GLY A 223 -13.72 32.03 -18.35
C GLY A 223 -14.07 31.81 -19.82
N TRP A 224 -14.95 32.63 -20.40
CA TRP A 224 -15.16 32.60 -21.86
C TRP A 224 -13.94 33.17 -22.59
N SER A 225 -13.56 32.54 -23.70
CA SER A 225 -12.46 33.03 -24.54
C SER A 225 -12.92 34.19 -25.42
N GLY A 226 -12.03 35.16 -25.67
CA GLY A 226 -12.34 36.35 -26.48
C GLY A 226 -12.90 36.05 -27.88
N GLU A 227 -12.55 34.89 -28.47
CA GLU A 227 -13.10 34.45 -29.76
C GLU A 227 -14.59 34.09 -29.69
N ASN A 228 -15.05 33.59 -28.54
CA ASN A 228 -16.42 33.10 -28.35
C ASN A 228 -17.34 34.12 -27.66
N GLU A 229 -16.78 35.17 -27.04
CA GLU A 229 -17.53 36.21 -26.34
C GLU A 229 -18.67 36.80 -27.17
N ALA A 230 -18.42 37.10 -28.44
CA ALA A 230 -19.40 37.69 -29.35
C ALA A 230 -20.56 36.73 -29.69
N ALA A 231 -20.36 35.41 -29.58
CA ALA A 231 -21.40 34.41 -29.86
C ALA A 231 -22.41 34.26 -28.70
N ILE A 232 -22.09 34.84 -27.53
CA ILE A 232 -22.86 34.71 -26.28
C ILE A 232 -23.61 36.01 -25.97
N ARG A 233 -23.51 37.03 -26.81
CA ARG A 233 -24.29 38.25 -26.69
C ARG A 233 -25.76 37.98 -27.03
#